data_AF-A0A7Y2ZY27-F1
#
_entry.id   AF-A0A7Y2ZY27-F1
#
_cell.length_a   1.000
_cell.length_b   1.000
_cell.length_c   1.000
_cell.angle_alpha   90.00
_cell.angle_beta   90.00
_cell.angle_gamma   90.00
#
_symmetry.space_group_name_H-M   'P 1'
#
loop_
_entity.id
_entity.type
_entity.pdbx_description
1 polymer ?
#
loop_
_entity_poly.entity_id
_entity_poly.type
_entity_poly.pdbx_seq_one_letter_code
_entity_poly.pdbx_strand_id
1 'polypeptide(L)'
;MEKNWEKQLACAEICLRCSTPLGNKDRRLLSVYDHQPICMTCKKEEEKKPDYEDKTREMISACMETEKRPYGNPASYCFHHFCPFKCKD
;
A
#
# COMPACT_ATOMS: atom_id res chain seq x y z
N MET A 1 -10.46 9.91 7.15
CA MET A 1 -9.07 9.77 6.69
C MET A 1 -8.17 9.92 7.88
N GLU A 2 -7.46 8.86 8.27
CA GLU A 2 -6.44 8.96 9.31
C GLU A 2 -5.35 9.93 8.83
N LYS A 3 -5.32 11.10 9.46
CA LYS A 3 -4.10 11.89 9.58
C LYS A 3 -3.03 10.88 10.07
N ASN A 4 -1.98 10.66 9.27
CA ASN A 4 -0.81 9.79 9.55
C ASN A 4 -0.69 8.44 8.81
N TRP A 5 -1.54 8.10 7.83
CA TRP A 5 -1.31 6.88 7.02
C TRP A 5 0.09 6.87 6.37
N GLU A 6 0.60 8.04 5.94
CA GLU A 6 1.95 8.18 5.40
C GLU A 6 3.00 7.74 6.41
N LYS A 7 2.86 8.13 7.69
CA LYS A 7 3.79 7.75 8.75
C LYS A 7 3.66 6.27 9.11
N GLN A 8 2.44 5.74 9.16
CA GLN A 8 2.19 4.32 9.41
C GLN A 8 2.75 3.44 8.29
N LEU A 9 2.60 3.87 7.04
CA LEU A 9 3.17 3.18 5.88
C LEU A 9 4.69 3.34 5.83
N ALA A 10 5.20 4.57 5.95
CA ALA A 10 6.61 4.88 5.83
C ALA A 10 7.45 4.19 6.92
N CYS A 11 7.00 4.29 8.16
CA CYS A 11 7.70 3.80 9.33
C CYS A 11 7.20 2.41 9.77
N ALA A 12 6.50 1.66 8.91
CA ALA A 12 6.21 0.26 9.20
C ALA A 12 7.53 -0.51 9.35
N GLU A 13 7.78 -1.01 10.57
CA GLU A 13 8.98 -1.78 10.94
C GLU A 13 8.81 -3.28 10.66
N ILE A 14 7.58 -3.74 10.41
CA ILE A 14 7.25 -5.14 10.12
C ILE A 14 6.26 -5.22 8.96
N CYS A 15 6.45 -6.22 8.10
CA CYS A 15 5.45 -6.58 7.09
C CYS A 15 4.31 -7.34 7.76
N LEU A 16 3.07 -6.84 7.66
CA LEU A 16 1.93 -7.48 8.33
C LEU A 16 1.48 -8.82 7.71
N ARG A 17 1.99 -9.17 6.53
CA ARG A 17 1.72 -10.46 5.88
C ARG A 17 2.67 -11.57 6.29
N CYS A 18 3.97 -11.28 6.37
CA CYS A 18 5.01 -12.29 6.59
C CYS A 18 5.82 -12.06 7.88
N SER A 19 5.50 -11.02 8.65
CA SER A 19 6.20 -10.61 9.88
C SER A 19 7.70 -10.32 9.71
N THR A 20 8.17 -10.18 8.46
CA THR A 20 9.56 -9.84 8.19
C THR A 20 9.84 -8.39 8.60
N PRO A 21 10.97 -8.11 9.27
CA PRO A 21 11.39 -6.74 9.56
C PRO A 21 11.55 -5.92 8.28
N LEU A 22 11.06 -4.68 8.31
CA LEU A 22 11.16 -3.68 7.25
C LEU A 22 12.08 -2.56 7.74
N GLY A 23 13.30 -2.52 7.22
CA GLY A 23 14.25 -1.44 7.51
C GLY A 23 13.92 -0.14 6.80
N ASN A 24 14.65 0.93 7.13
CA ASN A 24 14.44 2.26 6.54
C ASN A 24 14.65 2.27 5.01
N LYS A 25 15.56 1.43 4.52
CA LYS A 25 15.87 1.32 3.07
C LYS A 25 14.89 0.42 2.31
N ASP A 26 14.09 -0.37 3.00
CA ASP A 26 13.18 -1.32 2.37
C ASP A 26 11.98 -0.60 1.75
N ARG A 27 11.55 -1.12 0.59
CA ARG A 27 10.36 -0.62 -0.08
C ARG A 27 9.13 -1.34 0.48
N ARG A 28 8.10 -0.57 0.78
CA ARG A 28 6.80 -1.06 1.24
C ARG A 28 5.68 -0.32 0.55
N LEU A 29 4.52 -0.95 0.47
CA LEU A 29 3.30 -0.42 -0.14
C LEU A 29 2.10 -0.95 0.63
N LEU A 30 0.93 -0.41 0.31
CA LEU A 30 -0.33 -0.87 0.90
C LEU A 30 -0.88 -2.04 0.08
N SER A 31 -1.31 -3.09 0.77
CA SER A 31 -2.03 -4.21 0.14
C SER A 31 -3.33 -3.72 -0.49
N VAL A 32 -3.67 -4.20 -1.69
CA VAL A 32 -4.95 -3.89 -2.33
C VAL A 32 -6.15 -4.60 -1.66
N TYR A 33 -5.89 -5.52 -0.72
CA TYR A 33 -6.90 -6.33 -0.06
C TYR A 33 -7.36 -5.76 1.28
N ASP A 34 -6.41 -5.25 2.09
CA ASP A 34 -6.69 -4.78 3.46
C ASP A 34 -5.98 -3.47 3.80
N HIS A 35 -5.34 -2.84 2.81
CA HIS A 35 -4.62 -1.59 2.94
C HIS A 35 -3.53 -1.59 4.03
N GLN A 36 -2.99 -2.76 4.37
CA GLN A 36 -1.89 -2.86 5.34
C GLN A 36 -0.53 -2.71 4.65
N PRO A 37 0.49 -2.18 5.33
CA PRO A 37 1.86 -2.12 4.82
C PRO A 37 2.44 -3.54 4.64
N ILE A 38 2.88 -3.82 3.42
CA ILE A 38 3.50 -5.10 3.04
C ILE A 38 4.83 -4.88 2.33
N CYS A 39 5.71 -5.88 2.43
CA CYS A 39 6.98 -5.90 1.71
C CYS A 39 6.75 -6.19 0.21
N MET A 40 7.74 -5.86 -0.62
CA MET A 40 7.68 -6.12 -2.06
C MET A 40 7.53 -7.61 -2.41
N THR A 41 8.00 -8.53 -1.57
CA THR A 41 7.83 -9.97 -1.78
C THR A 41 6.36 -10.36 -1.61
N CYS A 42 5.72 -9.92 -0.52
CA CYS A 42 4.29 -10.17 -0.31
C CYS A 42 3.44 -9.53 -1.40
N LYS A 43 3.83 -8.35 -1.93
CA LYS A 43 3.15 -7.77 -3.08
C LYS A 43 3.18 -8.68 -4.30
N LYS A 44 4.35 -9.25 -4.62
CA LYS A 44 4.48 -10.18 -5.76
C LYS A 44 3.62 -11.42 -5.58
N GLU A 45 3.44 -11.89 -4.34
CA GLU A 45 2.52 -13.01 -4.08
C GLU A 45 1.06 -12.58 -4.20
N GLU A 46 0.72 -11.37 -3.80
CA GLU A 46 -0.62 -10.80 -4.03
C GLU A 46 -0.94 -10.69 -5.52
N GLU A 47 0.01 -10.24 -6.36
CA GLU A 47 -0.15 -10.11 -7.81
C GLU A 47 -0.39 -11.44 -8.54
N LYS A 48 -0.02 -12.58 -7.93
CA LYS A 48 -0.25 -13.91 -8.49
C LYS A 48 -1.64 -14.47 -8.19
N LYS A 49 -2.38 -13.85 -7.27
CA LYS A 49 -3.71 -14.32 -6.90
C LYS A 49 -4.67 -14.14 -8.08
N PRO A 50 -5.58 -15.11 -8.33
CA PRO A 50 -6.47 -15.06 -9.49
C PRO A 50 -7.46 -13.89 -9.43
N ASP A 51 -7.79 -13.40 -8.23
CA ASP A 51 -8.70 -12.28 -7.98
C ASP A 51 -8.00 -10.92 -7.88
N TYR A 52 -6.68 -10.87 -8.09
CA TYR A 52 -5.88 -9.66 -7.87
C TYR A 52 -6.34 -8.47 -8.74
N GLU A 53 -6.70 -8.72 -10.00
CA GLU A 53 -7.15 -7.68 -10.92
C GLU A 53 -8.49 -7.08 -10.47
N ASP A 54 -9.43 -7.92 -10.05
CA ASP A 54 -10.74 -7.48 -9.54
C ASP A 54 -10.59 -6.71 -8.24
N LYS A 55 -9.76 -7.20 -7.32
CA LYS A 55 -9.46 -6.50 -6.06
C LYS A 55 -8.75 -5.18 -6.28
N THR A 56 -7.87 -5.12 -7.27
CA THR A 56 -7.25 -3.86 -7.69
C THR A 56 -8.30 -2.85 -8.18
N ARG A 57 -9.25 -3.28 -9.03
CA ARG A 57 -10.34 -2.42 -9.51
C ARG A 57 -11.24 -1.94 -8.38
N GLU A 58 -11.70 -2.86 -7.53
CA GLU A 58 -12.54 -2.54 -6.36
C GLU A 58 -11.85 -1.50 -5.47
N MET A 59 -10.56 -1.73 -5.16
CA MET A 59 -9.78 -0.82 -4.34
C MET A 59 -9.66 0.55 -4.98
N ILE A 60 -9.32 0.65 -6.28
CA ILE A 60 -9.22 1.93 -7.00
C ILE A 60 -10.55 2.69 -6.93
N SER A 61 -11.68 2.02 -7.20
CA SER A 61 -13.01 2.62 -7.15
C SER A 61 -13.33 3.16 -5.75
N ALA A 62 -13.16 2.36 -4.70
CA ALA A 62 -13.40 2.78 -3.31
C ALA A 62 -12.49 3.97 -2.92
N CYS A 63 -11.26 3.97 -3.42
CA CYS A 63 -10.30 5.04 -3.21
C CYS A 63 -10.72 6.36 -3.86
N MET A 64 -11.17 6.32 -5.12
CA MET A 64 -11.64 7.52 -5.84
C MET A 64 -12.89 8.11 -5.19
N GLU A 65 -13.81 7.27 -4.72
CA GLU A 65 -15.01 7.70 -3.98
C GLU A 65 -14.66 8.39 -2.66
N THR A 66 -13.66 7.85 -1.94
CA THR A 66 -13.27 8.33 -0.61
C THR A 66 -12.41 9.60 -0.67
N GLU A 67 -11.44 9.67 -1.56
CA GLU A 67 -10.49 10.79 -1.60
C GLU A 67 -11.00 12.03 -2.33
N LYS A 68 -12.06 11.92 -3.15
CA LYS A 68 -12.52 12.97 -4.08
C LYS A 68 -11.37 13.62 -4.87
N ARG A 69 -10.29 12.86 -5.06
CA ARG A 69 -9.08 13.25 -5.78
C ARG A 69 -8.89 12.31 -6.95
N PRO A 70 -8.36 12.81 -8.08
CA PRO A 70 -8.05 11.95 -9.20
C PRO A 70 -7.00 10.91 -8.81
N TYR A 71 -7.19 9.70 -9.30
CA TYR A 71 -6.21 8.63 -9.25
C TYR A 71 -4.87 9.11 -9.83
N GLY A 72 -3.75 8.75 -9.19
CA GLY A 72 -2.40 9.10 -9.65
C GLY A 72 -1.75 10.31 -8.99
N ASN A 73 -2.35 10.92 -7.96
CA ASN A 73 -1.68 11.92 -7.14
C ASN A 73 -0.65 11.25 -6.21
N PRO A 74 0.66 11.55 -6.31
CA PRO A 74 1.69 10.91 -5.49
C PRO A 74 1.59 11.19 -3.99
N ALA A 75 0.80 12.19 -3.58
CA ALA A 75 0.52 12.54 -2.19
C ALA A 75 -0.81 11.96 -1.68
N SER A 76 -1.32 10.91 -2.32
CA SER A 76 -2.62 10.30 -2.02
C SER A 76 -2.43 8.89 -1.49
N TYR A 77 -3.24 8.49 -0.52
CA TYR A 77 -3.19 7.15 0.09
C TYR A 77 -3.33 6.05 -0.96
N CYS A 78 -4.20 6.31 -1.94
CA CYS A 78 -4.52 5.40 -3.03
C CYS A 78 -3.30 5.13 -3.93
N PHE A 79 -2.44 6.11 -4.14
CA PHE A 79 -1.23 5.94 -4.96
C PHE A 79 -0.25 4.92 -4.37
N HIS A 80 -0.18 4.82 -3.04
CA HIS A 80 0.78 3.94 -2.37
C HIS A 80 0.37 2.47 -2.27
N HIS A 81 -0.75 2.10 -2.91
CA HIS A 81 -1.06 0.70 -3.20
C HIS A 81 -0.25 0.17 -4.39
N PHE A 82 0.25 1.08 -5.24
CA PHE A 82 0.98 0.74 -6.47
C PHE A 82 2.40 1.30 -6.48
N CYS A 83 2.62 2.45 -5.84
CA CYS A 83 3.93 3.06 -5.77
C CYS A 83 4.59 2.79 -4.40
N PRO A 84 5.69 2.03 -4.37
CA PRO A 84 6.37 1.73 -3.12
C PRO A 84 6.96 2.98 -2.49
N PHE A 85 6.82 3.08 -1.17
CA PHE A 85 7.40 4.12 -0.34
C PHE A 85 8.58 3.58 0.47
N LYS A 86 9.54 4.44 0.79
CA LYS A 86 10.62 4.17 1.73
C LYS A 86 10.45 5.09 2.93
N CYS A 87 10.69 4.59 4.13
CA CYS A 87 10.83 5.43 5.31
C CYS A 87 11.86 6.53 4.99
N LYS A 88 11.47 7.79 5.16
CA LYS A 88 12.42 8.90 5.17
C LYS A 88 12.83 9.04 6.63
N ASP A 89 14.11 8.81 6.91
CA ASP A 89 14.73 8.96 8.22
C ASP A 89 14.32 10.28 8.90
#